data_AF-A0A959I7P3-F1
#
_entry.id   AF-A0A959I7P3-F1
#
_cell.length_a   1.000
_cell.length_b   1.000
_cell.length_c   1.000
_cell.angle_alpha   90.00
_cell.angle_beta   90.00
_cell.angle_gamma   90.00
#
_symmetry.space_group_name_H-M   'P 1'
#
loop_
_entity.id
_entity.type
_entity.pdbx_description
1 polymer ?
#
loop_
_entity_poly.entity_id
_entity_poly.type
_entity_poly.pdbx_seq_one_letter_code
_entity_poly.pdbx_strand_id
1 'polypeptide(L)'
;MTRVSPLLLTILFTTISCDLLDLVGGGIFNGDNPPQIQFGAEANPTGNPIGGGEGYSEIFTNGDYVVHDAGELLLAFAVAQPGEVIYVAPDSEIN
;
A
#
# COMPACT_ATOMS: atom_id res chain seq x y z
N MET A 1 12.30 15.38 -44.82
CA MET A 1 11.23 15.70 -43.85
C MET A 1 10.79 14.40 -43.20
N THR A 2 11.46 13.98 -42.14
CA THR A 2 11.20 12.68 -41.49
C THR A 2 10.12 12.88 -40.43
N ARG A 3 8.92 12.36 -40.65
CA ARG A 3 7.83 12.42 -39.65
C ARG A 3 8.15 11.42 -38.54
N VAL A 4 8.64 11.90 -37.41
CA VAL A 4 8.74 11.11 -36.17
C VAL A 4 7.33 10.75 -35.71
N SER A 5 7.08 9.45 -35.53
CA SER A 5 5.79 8.92 -35.11
C SER A 5 5.49 9.31 -33.65
N PRO A 6 4.24 9.65 -33.28
CA PRO A 6 3.89 10.13 -31.94
C PRO A 6 4.20 9.10 -30.85
N LEU A 7 4.18 7.81 -31.18
CA LEU A 7 4.54 6.70 -30.29
C LEU A 7 6.02 6.72 -29.85
N LEU A 8 6.93 7.19 -30.71
CA LEU A 8 8.37 7.25 -30.39
C LEU A 8 8.69 8.43 -29.44
N LEU A 9 7.90 9.50 -29.50
CA LEU A 9 8.04 10.68 -28.65
C LEU A 9 7.54 10.40 -27.22
N THR A 10 6.46 9.62 -27.05
CA THR A 10 5.92 9.25 -25.73
C THR A 10 6.86 8.33 -24.94
N ILE A 11 7.53 7.39 -25.61
CA ILE A 11 8.47 6.47 -24.95
C ILE A 11 9.69 7.24 -24.43
N LEU A 12 10.19 8.23 -25.18
CA LEU A 12 11.34 9.04 -24.75
C LEU A 12 11.01 9.94 -23.54
N PHE A 13 9.78 10.44 -23.43
CA PHE A 13 9.36 11.25 -22.26
C PHE A 13 9.08 10.42 -21.00
N THR A 14 8.69 9.15 -21.15
CA THR A 14 8.34 8.29 -20.01
C THR A 14 9.58 7.73 -19.31
N THR A 15 10.65 7.42 -20.04
CA THR A 15 11.90 6.91 -19.43
C THR A 15 12.78 8.00 -18.84
N ILE A 16 12.81 9.22 -19.40
CA ILE A 16 13.61 10.32 -18.85
C ILE A 16 13.10 10.78 -17.47
N SER A 17 11.82 10.56 -17.15
CA SER A 17 11.26 10.93 -15.85
C SER A 17 11.64 9.98 -14.70
N CYS A 18 12.11 8.76 -14.98
CA CYS A 18 12.49 7.82 -13.93
C CYS A 18 13.96 7.95 -13.50
N ASP A 19 14.86 8.37 -14.39
CA ASP A 19 16.30 8.30 -14.12
C ASP A 19 16.95 9.66 -13.75
N LEU A 20 16.24 10.80 -13.93
CA LEU A 20 16.84 12.13 -13.71
C LEU A 20 16.71 12.64 -12.27
N LEU A 21 15.93 11.99 -11.41
CA LEU A 21 15.73 12.46 -10.03
C LEU A 21 16.83 12.01 -9.04
N ASP A 22 17.81 11.22 -9.47
CA ASP A 22 18.88 10.71 -8.59
C ASP A 22 20.16 11.58 -8.61
N LEU A 23 20.29 12.56 -9.52
CA LEU A 23 21.56 13.28 -9.70
C LEU A 23 21.65 14.67 -9.03
N VAL A 24 20.55 15.24 -8.50
CA VAL A 24 20.56 16.61 -7.92
C VAL A 24 20.31 16.64 -6.40
N GLY A 25 20.15 15.48 -5.75
CA GLY A 25 19.91 15.37 -4.31
C GLY A 25 21.15 15.38 -3.42
N GLY A 26 22.15 16.21 -3.71
CA GLY A 26 23.36 16.38 -2.89
C GLY A 26 23.10 17.18 -1.61
N GLY A 27 22.35 16.61 -0.67
CA GLY A 27 22.11 17.19 0.66
C GLY A 27 23.23 16.85 1.65
N ILE A 28 23.89 17.88 2.16
CA ILE A 28 24.74 17.87 3.36
C ILE A 28 23.97 17.29 4.58
N PHE A 29 24.26 16.05 4.97
CA PHE A 29 23.74 15.46 6.20
C PHE A 29 24.45 16.09 7.41
N ASN A 30 23.85 17.13 7.99
CA ASN A 30 24.19 17.56 9.35
C ASN A 30 23.19 16.89 10.31
N GLY A 31 23.67 15.92 11.08
CA GLY A 31 22.87 15.25 12.10
C GLY A 31 23.52 13.96 12.58
N ASP A 32 24.51 14.07 13.47
CA ASP A 32 25.03 12.95 14.25
C ASP A 32 23.93 12.44 15.21
N ASN A 33 23.00 11.63 14.68
CA ASN A 33 22.23 10.73 15.51
C ASN A 33 23.12 9.51 15.78
N PRO A 34 23.40 9.16 17.06
CA PRO A 34 24.22 8.00 17.37
C PRO A 34 23.60 6.75 16.73
N PRO A 35 24.41 5.82 16.20
CA PRO A 35 23.91 4.65 15.52
C PRO A 35 23.00 3.89 16.49
N GLN A 36 21.70 3.91 16.19
CA GLN A 36 20.72 3.10 16.90
C GLN A 36 21.08 1.66 16.56
N ILE A 37 21.78 0.97 17.47
CA ILE A 37 22.20 -0.41 17.23
C ILE A 37 20.94 -1.27 17.32
N GLN A 38 20.30 -1.47 16.17
CA GLN A 38 19.07 -2.22 16.03
C GLN A 38 19.40 -3.70 15.92
N PHE A 39 19.02 -4.47 16.94
CA PHE A 39 19.09 -5.92 16.93
C PHE A 39 17.67 -6.48 16.82
N GLY A 40 17.40 -7.34 15.81
CA GLY A 40 16.08 -7.94 15.59
C GLY A 40 15.51 -7.66 14.19
N ALA A 41 14.19 -7.51 14.09
CA ALA A 41 13.51 -7.10 12.86
C ALA A 41 13.59 -5.57 12.65
N GLU A 42 13.37 -5.12 11.41
CA GLU A 42 13.28 -3.70 11.07
C GLU A 42 12.18 -2.99 11.88
N ALA A 43 12.36 -1.68 12.09
CA ALA A 43 11.38 -0.89 12.83
C ALA A 43 10.10 -0.80 12.00
N ASN A 44 8.94 -0.93 12.63
CA ASN A 44 7.67 -0.86 11.93
C ASN A 44 7.48 0.56 11.32
N PRO A 45 7.50 0.70 9.99
CA PRO A 45 7.44 2.01 9.35
C PRO A 45 6.02 2.59 9.34
N THR A 46 5.00 1.80 9.68
CA THR A 46 3.59 2.22 9.61
C THR A 46 3.16 3.10 10.77
N GLY A 47 3.89 3.07 11.90
CA GLY A 47 3.49 3.74 13.15
C GLY A 47 2.30 3.09 13.87
N ASN A 48 1.54 2.22 13.20
CA ASN A 48 0.44 1.45 13.78
C ASN A 48 0.97 0.28 14.60
N PRO A 49 0.43 -0.02 15.80
CA PRO A 49 0.85 -1.18 16.59
C PRO A 49 0.77 -2.49 15.78
N ILE A 50 1.86 -3.27 15.81
CA ILE A 50 1.86 -4.61 15.19
C ILE A 50 0.89 -5.49 15.98
N GLY A 51 -0.06 -6.10 15.27
CA GLY A 51 -1.12 -6.92 15.88
C GLY A 51 -2.39 -6.15 16.23
N GLY A 52 -2.43 -4.84 15.99
CA GLY A 52 -3.61 -4.01 16.24
C GLY A 52 -3.77 -3.58 17.71
N GLY A 53 -5.01 -3.28 18.12
CA GLY A 53 -5.34 -2.85 19.48
C GLY A 53 -5.33 -1.33 19.68
N GLU A 54 -5.16 -0.88 20.93
CA GLU A 54 -5.12 0.54 21.24
C GLU A 54 -3.99 1.24 20.47
N GLY A 55 -4.34 2.34 19.79
CA GLY A 55 -3.41 3.08 18.92
C GLY A 55 -3.36 2.58 17.47
N TYR A 56 -4.03 1.48 17.13
CA TYR A 56 -4.23 1.10 15.73
C TYR A 56 -5.26 2.01 15.06
N SER A 57 -4.89 2.63 13.96
CA SER A 57 -5.71 3.68 13.33
C SER A 57 -6.65 3.19 12.22
N GLU A 58 -6.33 2.08 11.56
CA GLU A 58 -7.06 1.59 10.37
C GLU A 58 -8.22 0.65 10.74
N ILE A 59 -9.24 1.18 11.40
CA ILE A 59 -10.41 0.40 11.82
C ILE A 59 -11.51 0.51 10.76
N PHE A 60 -11.88 -0.62 10.17
CA PHE A 60 -13.02 -0.73 9.26
C PHE A 60 -14.26 -1.18 10.02
N THR A 61 -15.37 -0.45 9.84
CA THR A 61 -16.69 -0.80 10.41
C THR A 61 -17.72 -1.08 9.32
N ASN A 62 -17.29 -1.14 8.06
CA ASN A 62 -18.11 -1.43 6.89
C ASN A 62 -17.20 -1.83 5.70
N GLY A 63 -17.81 -2.29 4.60
CA GLY A 63 -17.15 -2.61 3.34
C GLY A 63 -18.12 -2.53 2.16
N ASP A 64 -17.66 -2.95 0.99
CA ASP A 64 -18.49 -3.08 -0.22
C ASP A 64 -19.46 -4.26 -0.10
N TYR A 65 -19.06 -5.29 0.65
CA TYR A 65 -19.90 -6.43 1.02
C TYR A 65 -19.90 -6.60 2.54
N VAL A 66 -21.07 -6.70 3.16
CA VAL A 66 -21.22 -7.01 4.59
C VAL A 66 -21.78 -8.42 4.70
N VAL A 67 -21.04 -9.31 5.39
CA VAL A 67 -21.38 -10.74 5.48
C VAL A 67 -21.54 -11.20 6.93
N HIS A 68 -22.56 -12.01 7.17
CA HIS A 68 -22.98 -12.49 8.48
C HIS A 68 -22.71 -14.00 8.69
N ASP A 69 -22.46 -14.74 7.61
CA ASP A 69 -22.20 -16.18 7.67
C ASP A 69 -21.22 -16.67 6.60
N ALA A 70 -20.83 -17.95 6.70
CA ALA A 70 -19.88 -18.58 5.80
C ALA A 70 -20.37 -18.65 4.34
N GLY A 71 -21.68 -18.80 4.12
CA GLY A 71 -22.27 -18.83 2.78
C GLY A 71 -22.21 -17.48 2.10
N GLU A 72 -22.58 -16.42 2.82
CA GLU A 72 -22.46 -15.03 2.34
C GLU A 72 -21.00 -14.66 2.04
N LEU A 73 -20.06 -15.09 2.89
CA LEU A 73 -18.63 -14.89 2.67
C LEU A 73 -18.16 -15.58 1.37
N LEU A 74 -18.57 -16.83 1.13
CA LEU A 74 -18.23 -17.54 -0.11
C LEU A 74 -18.80 -16.86 -1.35
N LEU A 75 -20.04 -16.37 -1.28
CA LEU A 75 -20.69 -15.66 -2.38
C LEU A 75 -19.98 -14.33 -2.66
N ALA A 76 -19.62 -13.58 -1.63
CA ALA A 76 -18.86 -12.34 -1.77
C ALA A 76 -17.48 -12.58 -2.40
N PHE A 77 -16.76 -13.62 -1.99
CA PHE A 77 -15.48 -13.99 -2.61
C PHE A 77 -15.59 -14.35 -4.10
N ALA A 78 -16.71 -14.91 -4.54
CA ALA A 78 -16.91 -15.28 -5.92
C ALA A 78 -17.09 -14.07 -6.86
N VAL A 79 -17.48 -12.90 -6.32
CA VAL A 79 -17.83 -11.71 -7.13
C VAL A 79 -16.96 -10.49 -6.85
N ALA A 80 -16.28 -10.43 -5.71
CA ALA A 80 -15.47 -9.28 -5.32
C ALA A 80 -14.32 -9.01 -6.31
N GLN A 81 -14.07 -7.74 -6.55
CA GLN A 81 -13.06 -7.22 -7.46
C GLN A 81 -11.85 -6.65 -6.70
N PRO A 82 -10.68 -6.52 -7.34
CA PRO A 82 -9.51 -5.94 -6.72
C PRO A 82 -9.79 -4.52 -6.18
N GLY A 83 -9.52 -4.32 -4.89
CA GLY A 83 -9.73 -3.06 -4.18
C GLY A 83 -11.04 -2.97 -3.42
N GLU A 84 -11.97 -3.92 -3.60
CA GLU A 84 -13.18 -4.01 -2.80
C GLU A 84 -12.92 -4.72 -1.46
N VAL A 85 -13.71 -4.36 -0.46
CA VAL A 85 -13.61 -4.85 0.91
C VAL A 85 -14.81 -5.70 1.26
N ILE A 86 -14.57 -6.95 1.65
CA ILE A 86 -15.57 -7.82 2.28
C ILE A 86 -15.43 -7.66 3.79
N TYR A 87 -16.41 -6.99 4.41
CA TYR A 87 -16.51 -6.79 5.85
C TYR A 87 -17.31 -7.93 6.49
N VAL A 88 -16.66 -8.69 7.38
CA VAL A 88 -17.32 -9.72 8.20
C VAL A 88 -17.91 -9.03 9.42
N ALA A 89 -19.22 -9.16 9.61
CA ALA A 89 -19.91 -8.56 10.73
C ALA A 89 -19.41 -9.13 12.08
N PRO A 90 -19.44 -8.33 13.17
CA PRO A 90 -18.87 -8.74 14.45
C PRO A 90 -19.62 -9.89 15.13
N ASP A 91 -20.88 -10.11 14.75
CA ASP A 91 -21.75 -11.17 15.23
C ASP A 91 -21.74 -12.44 14.34
N SER A 92 -20.91 -12.45 13.29
CA SER A 92 -20.82 -13.58 12.36
C SER A 92 -20.16 -14.82 12.98
N GLU A 93 -20.67 -15.99 12.62
CA GLU A 93 -20.05 -17.28 12.93
C GLU A 93 -19.62 -17.97 11.62
N ILE A 94 -18.33 -18.27 11.50
CA ILE A 94 -17.74 -18.93 10.33
C ILE A 94 -17.21 -20.30 10.77
N ASN A 95 -17.96 -21.36 10.46
CA ASN A 95 -17.66 -22.75 10.83
C ASN A 95 -17.22 -23.60 9.64
#